data_AF-A0A7C1JCG8-F1
#
_entry.id   AF-A0A7C1JCG8-F1
#
_cell.length_a   1.000
_cell.length_b   1.000
_cell.length_c   1.000
_cell.angle_alpha   90.00
_cell.angle_beta   90.00
_cell.angle_gamma   90.00
#
_symmetry.space_group_name_H-M   'P 1'
#
loop_
_entity.id
_entity.type
_entity.pdbx_description
1 polymer ?
#
loop_
_entity_poly.entity_id
_entity_poly.type
_entity_poly.pdbx_seq_one_letter_code
_entity_poly.pdbx_strand_id
1 'polypeptide(L)'
;QVSTTLYNAVLRAGLAVVERHNHSLLVGYVPPGLDATVTYGGADFKFRNSTGKYLYLRTAIQGNRLTVKIFGNSRYKRRVEVRSWVTEVMAPKRIEQKDPSLELGRRIIKQKGVRGCRAKAERLIWYQGKVVREELPPSFYHPLDEIVAVGTKVVPAVVAPGKEVGEGQTPKPEPEPKTVPEGAYQEETAFPEGEGLPEEESLPEGVYEGGR
;
A
#
# COMPACT_ATOMS: atom_id res chain seq x y z
N GLN A 1 4.99 3.96 7.77
CA GLN A 1 6.16 3.05 7.95
C GLN A 1 6.40 2.66 9.42
N VAL A 2 6.61 3.58 10.38
CA VAL A 2 7.00 3.25 11.77
C VAL A 2 6.06 2.27 12.47
N SER A 3 4.77 2.58 12.50
CA SER A 3 3.70 1.75 13.08
C SER A 3 3.62 0.38 12.40
N THR A 4 3.78 0.34 11.07
CA THR A 4 3.82 -0.92 10.30
C THR A 4 5.01 -1.80 10.70
N THR A 5 6.20 -1.22 10.82
CA THR A 5 7.40 -1.98 11.25
C THR A 5 7.22 -2.53 12.66
N LEU A 6 6.69 -1.70 13.58
CA LEU A 6 6.40 -2.13 14.95
C LEU A 6 5.31 -3.21 14.99
N TYR A 7 4.22 -3.06 14.22
CA TYR A 7 3.15 -4.05 14.12
C TYR A 7 3.66 -5.42 13.70
N ASN A 8 4.48 -5.48 12.64
CA ASN A 8 5.06 -6.75 12.18
C ASN A 8 6.02 -7.35 13.20
N ALA A 9 6.78 -6.52 13.94
CA ALA A 9 7.63 -6.99 15.03
C ALA A 9 6.78 -7.56 16.19
N VAL A 10 5.69 -6.90 16.56
CA VAL A 10 4.72 -7.35 17.58
C VAL A 10 4.08 -8.67 17.18
N LEU A 11 3.65 -8.81 15.92
CA LEU A 11 3.10 -10.05 15.39
C LEU A 11 4.10 -11.20 15.54
N ARG A 12 5.33 -11.02 15.06
CA ARG A 12 6.42 -12.01 15.11
C ARG A 12 6.88 -12.32 16.54
N ALA A 13 6.74 -11.37 17.46
CA ALA A 13 7.00 -11.56 18.88
C ALA A 13 5.89 -12.34 19.60
N GLY A 14 4.78 -12.67 18.92
CA GLY A 14 3.65 -13.37 19.51
C GLY A 14 2.86 -12.53 20.53
N LEU A 15 2.98 -11.21 20.46
CA LEU A 15 2.27 -10.30 21.36
C LEU A 15 0.84 -10.07 20.90
N ALA A 16 -0.06 -9.76 21.84
CA ALA A 16 -1.44 -9.48 21.54
C ALA A 16 -1.59 -8.07 20.94
N VAL A 17 -2.26 -7.97 19.79
CA VAL A 17 -2.62 -6.70 19.15
C VAL A 17 -3.96 -6.28 19.73
N VAL A 18 -4.03 -5.07 20.30
CA VAL A 18 -5.23 -4.54 20.96
C VAL A 18 -5.98 -3.61 20.00
N GLU A 19 -5.25 -2.82 19.22
CA GLU A 19 -5.80 -1.91 18.23
C GLU A 19 -4.86 -1.84 17.03
N ARG A 20 -5.42 -1.90 15.82
CA ARG A 20 -4.69 -1.72 14.58
C ARG A 20 -5.65 -1.18 13.52
N HIS A 21 -5.22 -0.12 12.85
CA HIS A 21 -5.85 0.40 11.64
C HIS A 21 -4.89 0.26 10.46
N ASN A 22 -5.38 -0.16 9.30
CA ASN A 22 -4.60 -0.14 8.05
C ASN A 22 -4.61 1.27 7.42
N HIS A 23 -3.66 1.55 6.53
CA HIS A 23 -3.68 2.75 5.70
C HIS A 23 -4.91 2.74 4.78
N SER A 24 -5.44 3.91 4.47
CA SER A 24 -6.60 4.03 3.56
C SER A 24 -6.28 3.62 2.12
N LEU A 25 -5.01 3.72 1.73
CA LEU A 25 -4.48 3.30 0.43
C LEU A 25 -3.40 2.24 0.64
N LEU A 26 -3.16 1.42 -0.39
CA LEU A 26 -2.05 0.47 -0.37
C LEU A 26 -0.71 1.19 -0.21
N VAL A 27 0.22 0.52 0.45
CA VAL A 27 1.61 0.96 0.60
C VAL A 27 2.54 -0.09 -0.01
N GLY A 28 3.54 0.33 -0.76
CA GLY A 28 4.37 -0.58 -1.56
C GLY A 28 5.42 -1.39 -0.77
N TYR A 29 5.67 -1.05 0.50
CA TYR A 29 6.77 -1.63 1.28
C TYR A 29 6.36 -2.79 2.20
N VAL A 30 5.08 -3.20 2.21
CA VAL A 30 4.58 -4.30 3.03
C VAL A 30 3.40 -4.98 2.33
N PRO A 31 3.23 -6.32 2.46
CA PRO A 31 2.08 -6.98 1.88
C PRO A 31 0.73 -6.39 2.37
N PRO A 32 -0.30 -6.37 1.51
CA PRO A 32 -1.66 -6.00 1.93
C PRO A 32 -2.10 -6.84 3.12
N GLY A 33 -2.75 -6.21 4.09
CA GLY A 33 -3.18 -6.86 5.33
C GLY A 33 -2.15 -6.83 6.46
N LEU A 34 -0.91 -6.37 6.22
CA LEU A 34 0.17 -6.38 7.23
C LEU A 34 0.69 -4.98 7.60
N ASP A 35 -0.02 -3.93 7.23
CA ASP A 35 0.33 -2.54 7.50
C ASP A 35 -0.40 -1.97 8.72
N ALA A 36 0.20 -1.01 9.41
CA ALA A 36 -0.48 -0.26 10.45
C ALA A 36 -0.22 1.23 10.28
N THR A 37 -1.25 2.05 10.53
CA THR A 37 -1.18 3.52 10.50
C THR A 37 -1.54 4.13 11.84
N VAL A 38 -1.05 5.35 12.08
CA VAL A 38 -1.41 6.17 13.23
C VAL A 38 -1.69 7.60 12.75
N THR A 39 -2.69 8.25 13.32
CA THR A 39 -3.00 9.66 13.08
C THR A 39 -3.28 10.35 14.41
N TYR A 40 -2.78 11.57 14.58
CA TYR A 40 -2.97 12.31 15.82
C TYR A 40 -4.46 12.56 16.07
N GLY A 41 -4.96 12.10 17.23
CA GLY A 41 -6.38 12.19 17.58
C GLY A 41 -7.31 11.23 16.82
N GLY A 42 -6.77 10.27 16.04
CA GLY A 42 -7.54 9.33 15.24
C GLY A 42 -7.05 7.89 15.39
N ALA A 43 -6.51 7.33 14.31
CA ALA A 43 -6.01 5.96 14.26
C ALA A 43 -4.82 5.78 15.21
N ASP A 44 -4.81 4.68 15.97
CA ASP A 44 -3.69 4.33 16.86
C ASP A 44 -3.26 2.87 16.66
N PHE A 45 -2.07 2.53 17.14
CA PHE A 45 -1.59 1.16 17.19
C PHE A 45 -1.25 0.75 18.62
N LYS A 46 -2.04 -0.16 19.18
CA LYS A 46 -1.89 -0.62 20.56
C LYS A 46 -1.62 -2.11 20.59
N PHE A 47 -0.66 -2.51 21.41
CA PHE A 47 -0.37 -3.92 21.70
C PHE A 47 -0.19 -4.13 23.20
N ARG A 48 -0.37 -5.38 23.64
CA ARG A 48 -0.26 -5.77 25.04
C ARG A 48 0.89 -6.73 25.23
N ASN A 49 1.72 -6.47 26.24
CA ASN A 49 2.63 -7.45 26.77
C ASN A 49 1.84 -8.55 27.51
N SER A 50 1.50 -9.62 26.81
CA SER A 50 0.77 -10.78 27.34
C SER A 50 1.69 -11.85 27.96
N THR A 51 3.00 -11.58 28.08
CA THR A 51 3.98 -12.61 28.48
C THR A 51 4.15 -12.76 29.99
N GLY A 52 3.64 -11.80 30.78
CA GLY A 52 3.86 -11.75 32.24
C GLY A 52 5.33 -11.54 32.64
N LYS A 53 6.20 -11.15 31.69
CA LYS A 53 7.64 -10.87 31.88
C LYS A 53 8.00 -9.54 31.24
N TYR A 54 9.16 -8.99 31.59
CA TYR A 54 9.66 -7.79 30.95
C TYR A 54 10.01 -8.03 29.48
N LEU A 55 9.74 -7.02 28.65
CA LEU A 55 10.17 -6.96 27.26
C LEU A 55 11.13 -5.79 27.10
N TYR A 56 12.16 -5.97 26.28
CA TYR A 56 13.06 -4.89 25.88
C TYR A 56 12.85 -4.59 24.40
N LEU A 57 12.47 -3.34 24.11
CA LEU A 57 12.26 -2.87 22.75
C LEU A 57 13.47 -2.03 22.34
N ARG A 58 14.09 -2.38 21.21
CA ARG A 58 15.18 -1.61 20.62
C ARG A 58 14.79 -1.20 19.21
N THR A 59 14.85 0.09 18.96
CA THR A 59 14.66 0.67 17.63
C THR A 59 15.99 1.24 17.13
N ALA A 60 16.20 1.18 15.81
CA ALA A 60 17.37 1.76 15.18
C ALA A 60 17.00 2.24 13.78
N ILE A 61 17.54 3.39 13.38
CA ILE A 61 17.43 3.92 12.03
C ILE A 61 18.83 3.92 11.42
N GLN A 62 18.97 3.34 10.23
CA GLN A 62 20.19 3.39 9.44
C GLN A 62 19.82 3.76 8.01
N GLY A 63 20.20 4.96 7.56
CA GLY A 63 19.73 5.51 6.29
C GLY A 63 18.21 5.65 6.29
N ASN A 64 17.56 5.09 5.26
CA ASN A 64 16.10 5.06 5.09
C ASN A 64 15.44 3.81 5.71
N ARG A 65 16.16 3.04 6.54
CA ARG A 65 15.66 1.77 7.09
C ARG A 65 15.46 1.84 8.60
N LEU A 66 14.21 1.70 9.03
CA LEU A 66 13.83 1.49 10.42
C LEU A 66 13.88 0.00 10.77
N THR A 67 14.57 -0.34 11.85
CA THR A 67 14.57 -1.67 12.46
C THR A 67 13.95 -1.61 13.84
N VAL A 68 13.00 -2.50 14.13
CA VAL A 68 12.43 -2.71 15.46
C VAL A 68 12.75 -4.12 15.91
N LYS A 69 13.35 -4.27 17.09
CA LYS A 69 13.62 -5.57 17.73
C LYS A 69 12.90 -5.62 19.06
N ILE A 70 12.18 -6.70 19.29
CA ILE A 70 11.53 -6.99 20.58
C ILE A 70 12.23 -8.20 21.18
N PHE A 71 12.81 -8.00 22.35
CA PHE A 71 13.49 -9.03 23.12
C PHE A 71 12.64 -9.39 24.34
N GLY A 72 12.64 -10.68 24.66
CA GLY A 72 12.00 -11.24 25.84
C GLY A 72 12.73 -12.48 26.28
N ASN A 73 12.16 -13.20 27.25
CA ASN A 73 12.75 -14.44 27.73
C ASN A 73 12.70 -15.53 26.64
N SER A 74 13.88 -16.05 26.26
CA SER A 74 14.07 -17.02 25.18
C SER A 74 13.29 -18.32 25.37
N ARG A 75 12.99 -18.72 26.61
CA ARG A 75 12.19 -19.91 26.93
C ARG A 75 10.77 -19.84 26.36
N TYR A 76 10.25 -18.64 26.12
CA TYR A 76 8.90 -18.42 25.57
C TYR A 76 8.93 -18.12 24.07
N LYS A 77 10.11 -18.13 23.43
CA LYS A 77 10.21 -17.88 22.00
C LYS A 77 9.43 -18.96 21.25
N ARG A 78 8.50 -18.51 20.41
CA ARG A 78 7.74 -19.37 19.49
C ARG A 78 8.23 -19.14 18.08
N ARG A 79 8.12 -20.17 17.24
CA ARG A 79 8.13 -19.96 15.80
C ARG A 79 6.79 -19.31 15.45
N VAL A 80 6.86 -18.18 14.77
CA VAL A 80 5.70 -17.42 14.31
C VAL A 80 5.88 -17.11 12.85
N GLU A 81 4.84 -17.38 12.08
CA GLU A 81 4.73 -17.04 10.67
C GLU A 81 3.49 -16.16 10.48
N VAL A 82 3.60 -15.18 9.59
CA VAL A 82 2.51 -14.25 9.30
C VAL A 82 2.28 -14.30 7.80
N ARG A 83 1.04 -14.54 7.40
CA ARG A 83 0.62 -14.62 6.00
C ARG A 83 -0.48 -13.60 5.75
N SER A 84 -0.56 -13.12 4.53
CA SER A 84 -1.67 -12.28 4.08
C SER A 84 -1.93 -12.50 2.60
N TRP A 85 -3.16 -12.22 2.20
CA TRP A 85 -3.62 -12.37 0.82
C TRP A 85 -4.74 -11.37 0.51
N VAL A 86 -4.82 -10.99 -0.76
CA VAL A 86 -5.89 -10.15 -1.28
C VAL A 86 -7.12 -11.02 -1.51
N THR A 87 -8.28 -10.58 -1.02
CA THR A 87 -9.55 -11.28 -1.20
C THR A 87 -10.44 -10.66 -2.26
N GLU A 88 -10.25 -9.37 -2.55
CA GLU A 88 -11.04 -8.61 -3.52
C GLU A 88 -10.18 -7.47 -4.07
N VAL A 89 -10.26 -7.20 -5.37
CA VAL A 89 -9.64 -6.03 -6.00
C VAL A 89 -10.72 -5.14 -6.61
N MET A 90 -10.65 -3.84 -6.35
CA MET A 90 -11.64 -2.87 -6.81
C MET A 90 -10.99 -1.92 -7.81
N ALA A 91 -11.63 -1.74 -8.96
CA ALA A 91 -11.18 -0.81 -9.98
C ALA A 91 -11.50 0.65 -9.58
N PRO A 92 -10.62 1.61 -9.92
CA PRO A 92 -10.94 3.02 -9.81
C PRO A 92 -11.99 3.40 -10.87
N LYS A 93 -12.81 4.40 -10.56
CA LYS A 93 -13.70 5.02 -11.54
C LYS A 93 -12.97 6.12 -12.29
N ARG A 94 -13.41 6.44 -13.50
CA ARG A 94 -13.00 7.66 -14.21
C ARG A 94 -14.05 8.74 -13.99
N ILE A 95 -13.63 9.86 -13.43
CA ILE A 95 -14.44 11.04 -13.18
C ILE A 95 -14.01 12.15 -14.15
N GLU A 96 -14.94 12.65 -14.95
CA GLU A 96 -14.70 13.82 -15.79
C GLU A 96 -15.06 15.10 -15.02
N GLN A 97 -14.10 16.02 -14.94
CA GLN A 97 -14.28 17.31 -14.32
C GLN A 97 -14.19 18.40 -15.38
N LYS A 98 -15.23 19.21 -15.55
CA LYS A 98 -15.20 20.35 -16.47
C LYS A 98 -14.18 21.39 -15.99
N ASP A 99 -13.31 21.83 -16.89
CA ASP A 99 -12.28 22.82 -16.63
C ASP A 99 -12.40 23.99 -17.64
N PRO A 100 -12.96 25.15 -17.22
CA PRO A 100 -13.10 26.32 -18.08
C PRO A 100 -11.79 26.98 -18.49
N SER A 101 -10.66 26.60 -17.89
CA SER A 101 -9.34 27.09 -18.30
C SER A 101 -8.78 26.33 -19.50
N LEU A 102 -9.28 25.12 -19.76
CA LEU A 102 -8.84 24.26 -20.86
C LEU A 102 -9.73 24.46 -22.09
N GLU A 103 -9.08 24.48 -23.25
CA GLU A 103 -9.74 24.58 -24.56
C GLU A 103 -10.73 23.44 -24.78
N LEU A 104 -11.84 23.74 -25.45
CA LEU A 104 -12.88 22.77 -25.77
C LEU A 104 -12.26 21.54 -26.48
N GLY A 105 -12.52 20.35 -25.95
CA GLY A 105 -12.00 19.10 -26.48
C GLY A 105 -10.63 18.67 -25.91
N ARG A 106 -9.90 19.56 -25.23
CA ARG A 106 -8.66 19.19 -24.53
C ARG A 106 -8.98 18.36 -23.29
N ARG A 107 -8.21 17.29 -23.06
CA ARG A 107 -8.36 16.41 -21.89
C ARG A 107 -7.02 16.24 -21.18
N ILE A 108 -7.00 16.40 -19.86
CA ILE A 108 -5.79 16.26 -19.03
C ILE A 108 -6.11 15.39 -17.81
N ILE A 109 -5.31 14.36 -17.56
CA ILE A 109 -5.41 13.55 -16.33
C ILE A 109 -4.85 14.40 -15.18
N LYS A 110 -5.70 14.76 -14.21
CA LYS A 110 -5.33 15.51 -13.00
C LYS A 110 -4.91 14.58 -11.86
N GLN A 111 -5.51 13.39 -11.81
CA GLN A 111 -5.19 12.35 -10.84
C GLN A 111 -5.29 11.00 -11.54
N LYS A 112 -4.24 10.19 -11.45
CA LYS A 112 -4.25 8.82 -11.98
C LYS A 112 -5.07 7.93 -11.05
N GLY A 113 -5.89 7.05 -11.64
CA GLY A 113 -6.65 6.08 -10.86
C GLY A 113 -5.74 4.99 -10.25
N VAL A 114 -6.02 4.60 -9.00
CA VAL A 114 -5.34 3.52 -8.31
C VAL A 114 -6.36 2.49 -7.85
N ARG A 115 -6.07 1.21 -8.08
CA ARG A 115 -6.95 0.11 -7.64
C ARG A 115 -6.91 0.01 -6.11
N GLY A 116 -8.05 -0.29 -5.52
CA GLY A 116 -8.17 -0.63 -4.10
C GLY A 116 -8.25 -2.15 -3.91
N CYS A 117 -8.21 -2.62 -2.67
CA CYS A 117 -8.43 -4.03 -2.36
C CYS A 117 -8.94 -4.30 -0.94
N ARG A 118 -9.48 -5.50 -0.73
CA ARG A 118 -9.63 -6.10 0.61
C ARG A 118 -8.55 -7.14 0.81
N ALA A 119 -8.00 -7.21 2.00
CA ALA A 119 -7.00 -8.21 2.36
C ALA A 119 -7.34 -8.86 3.70
N LYS A 120 -7.01 -10.15 3.80
CA LYS A 120 -7.01 -10.91 5.06
C LYS A 120 -5.58 -11.27 5.42
N ALA A 121 -5.36 -11.51 6.70
CA ALA A 121 -4.09 -11.97 7.22
C ALA A 121 -4.29 -12.92 8.39
N GLU A 122 -3.33 -13.80 8.59
CA GLU A 122 -3.31 -14.72 9.72
C GLU A 122 -1.91 -14.82 10.32
N ARG A 123 -1.87 -15.21 11.59
CA ARG A 123 -0.66 -15.54 12.32
C ARG A 123 -0.69 -17.02 12.68
N LEU A 124 0.34 -17.76 12.27
CA LEU A 124 0.56 -19.15 12.65
C LEU A 124 1.60 -19.20 13.77
N ILE A 125 1.26 -19.88 14.88
CA ILE A 125 2.10 -19.98 16.07
C ILE A 125 2.33 -21.45 16.38
N TRP A 126 3.60 -21.88 16.37
CA TRP A 126 3.96 -23.25 16.70
C TRP A 126 4.24 -23.37 18.20
N TYR A 127 3.54 -24.31 18.84
CA TYR A 127 3.70 -24.61 20.25
C TYR A 127 3.48 -26.10 20.55
N GLN A 128 4.45 -26.74 21.19
CA GLN A 128 4.37 -28.15 21.62
C GLN A 128 3.94 -29.11 20.48
N GLY A 129 4.51 -28.95 19.29
CA GLY A 129 4.19 -29.77 18.10
C GLY A 129 2.86 -29.43 17.43
N LYS A 130 2.09 -28.46 17.96
CA LYS A 130 0.83 -27.99 17.36
C LYS A 130 1.01 -26.62 16.71
N VAL A 131 0.17 -26.34 15.72
CA VAL A 131 0.01 -25.01 15.12
C VAL A 131 -1.31 -24.41 15.60
N VAL A 132 -1.23 -23.22 16.16
CA VAL A 132 -2.39 -22.36 16.43
C VAL A 132 -2.47 -21.32 15.32
N ARG A 133 -3.63 -21.23 14.67
CA ARG A 133 -3.94 -20.17 13.69
C ARG A 133 -4.74 -19.07 14.39
N GLU A 134 -4.35 -17.84 14.14
CA GLU A 134 -5.03 -16.64 14.64
C GLU A 134 -5.34 -15.74 13.46
N GLU A 135 -6.63 -15.52 13.18
CA GLU A 135 -7.05 -14.54 12.20
C GLU A 135 -6.72 -13.13 12.69
N LEU A 136 -6.15 -12.32 11.81
CA LEU A 136 -5.85 -10.92 12.08
C LEU A 136 -6.98 -10.03 11.55
N PRO A 137 -7.15 -8.80 12.10
CA PRO A 137 -8.14 -7.87 11.60
C PRO A 137 -8.00 -7.66 10.07
N PRO A 138 -9.10 -7.76 9.31
CA PRO A 138 -9.06 -7.56 7.86
C PRO A 138 -8.70 -6.11 7.52
N SER A 139 -8.19 -5.90 6.32
CA SER A 139 -7.81 -4.57 5.84
C SER A 139 -8.60 -4.17 4.60
N PHE A 140 -8.94 -2.90 4.53
CA PHE A 140 -9.67 -2.31 3.40
C PHE A 140 -8.95 -1.07 2.88
N TYR A 141 -8.53 -1.13 1.62
CA TYR A 141 -7.84 -0.05 0.92
C TYR A 141 -8.76 0.48 -0.18
N HIS A 142 -9.13 1.75 -0.10
CA HIS A 142 -10.05 2.36 -1.03
C HIS A 142 -9.39 2.53 -2.40
N PRO A 143 -10.12 2.29 -3.52
CA PRO A 143 -9.64 2.73 -4.82
C PRO A 143 -9.59 4.25 -4.86
N LEU A 144 -8.61 4.79 -5.57
CA LEU A 144 -8.50 6.22 -5.83
C LEU A 144 -8.96 6.47 -7.26
N ASP A 145 -10.04 7.24 -7.45
CA ASP A 145 -10.61 7.47 -8.77
C ASP A 145 -9.66 8.29 -9.68
N GLU A 146 -9.71 8.03 -10.98
CA GLU A 146 -9.02 8.81 -11.99
C GLU A 146 -9.80 10.09 -12.29
N ILE A 147 -9.17 11.25 -12.17
CA ILE A 147 -9.81 12.54 -12.47
C ILE A 147 -9.25 13.05 -13.79
N VAL A 148 -10.13 13.23 -14.77
CA VAL A 148 -9.81 13.79 -16.08
C VAL A 148 -10.46 15.17 -16.21
N ALA A 149 -9.65 16.21 -16.28
CA ALA A 149 -10.11 17.55 -16.63
C ALA A 149 -10.47 17.61 -18.12
N VAL A 150 -11.69 18.04 -18.43
CA VAL A 150 -12.20 18.21 -19.79
C VAL A 150 -12.44 19.69 -20.05
N GLY A 151 -11.78 20.22 -21.07
CA GLY A 151 -11.85 21.63 -21.40
C GLY A 151 -13.19 22.04 -21.98
N THR A 152 -13.67 23.19 -21.52
CA THR A 152 -14.94 23.79 -21.95
C THR A 152 -14.77 25.19 -22.51
N LYS A 153 -13.55 25.71 -22.59
CA LYS A 153 -13.27 27.03 -23.15
C LYS A 153 -13.38 26.98 -24.67
N VAL A 154 -14.47 27.54 -25.20
CA VAL A 154 -14.59 27.78 -26.64
C VAL A 154 -13.64 28.93 -26.99
N VAL A 155 -12.59 28.64 -27.74
CA VAL A 155 -11.74 29.68 -28.34
C VAL A 155 -12.34 29.98 -29.70
N PRO A 156 -12.75 31.22 -30.00
CA PRO A 156 -13.30 31.54 -31.31
C PRO A 156 -12.25 31.21 -32.38
N ALA A 157 -12.67 30.47 -33.41
CA ALA A 157 -11.83 30.23 -34.57
C ALA A 157 -11.48 31.60 -35.19
N VAL A 158 -10.21 31.99 -35.12
CA VAL A 158 -9.73 33.13 -35.89
C VAL A 158 -9.72 32.68 -37.34
N VAL A 159 -10.81 32.94 -38.06
CA VAL A 159 -10.81 32.86 -39.52
C VAL A 159 -9.97 34.03 -39.99
N ALA A 160 -8.68 33.78 -40.26
CA ALA A 160 -7.86 34.75 -40.96
C ALA A 160 -8.49 34.98 -42.35
N PRO A 161 -8.84 36.22 -42.74
CA PRO A 161 -9.16 36.49 -44.13
C PRO A 161 -7.90 36.19 -44.95
N GLY A 162 -8.05 35.36 -45.99
CA GLY A 162 -6.95 34.84 -46.78
C GLY A 162 -5.95 35.93 -47.17
N LYS A 163 -4.69 35.72 -46.78
CA LYS A 163 -3.55 36.36 -47.42
C LYS A 163 -2.75 35.28 -48.13
N GLU A 164 -2.46 35.58 -49.38
CA GLU A 164 -1.68 34.79 -50.32
C GLU A 164 -0.39 34.26 -49.70
N VAL A 165 -0.02 33.07 -50.19
CA VAL A 165 1.20 32.33 -49.86
C VAL A 165 2.42 33.21 -50.12
N GLY A 166 3.16 33.50 -49.04
CA GLY A 166 4.51 34.07 -49.10
C GLY A 166 5.45 33.19 -48.28
N GLU A 167 6.46 32.66 -48.95
CA GLU A 167 7.41 31.67 -48.43
C GLU A 167 8.22 32.14 -47.20
N GLY A 168 8.58 31.17 -46.36
CA GLY A 168 9.81 31.21 -45.57
C GLY A 168 9.71 31.78 -44.15
N GLN A 169 9.38 30.91 -43.19
CA GLN A 169 10.06 30.84 -41.88
C GLN A 169 9.57 29.62 -41.08
N THR A 170 10.48 28.68 -40.83
CA THR A 170 10.30 27.56 -39.90
C THR A 170 10.08 28.08 -38.47
N PRO A 171 8.99 27.70 -37.77
CA PRO A 171 8.83 28.05 -36.37
C PRO A 171 9.82 27.26 -35.50
N LYS A 172 10.58 28.03 -34.71
CA LYS A 172 11.49 27.59 -33.65
C LYS A 172 10.71 26.81 -32.58
N PRO A 173 11.26 25.72 -32.01
CA PRO A 173 10.53 24.91 -31.02
C PRO A 173 10.23 25.74 -29.76
N GLU A 174 8.96 25.73 -29.36
CA GLU A 174 8.41 26.39 -28.18
C GLU A 174 8.83 25.62 -26.91
N PRO A 175 9.17 26.31 -25.79
CA PRO A 175 9.82 25.66 -24.67
C PRO A 175 8.90 24.68 -23.94
N GLU A 176 9.46 23.53 -23.56
CA GLU A 176 8.79 22.52 -22.74
C GLU A 176 8.21 23.15 -21.45
N PRO A 177 6.95 22.82 -21.09
CA PRO A 177 6.37 23.33 -19.87
C PRO A 177 7.09 22.75 -18.64
N LYS A 178 7.64 23.67 -17.83
CA LYS A 178 8.31 23.39 -16.56
C LYS A 178 7.41 22.59 -15.63
N THR A 179 7.92 21.44 -15.18
CA THR A 179 7.37 20.65 -14.07
C THR A 179 7.37 21.47 -12.78
N VAL A 180 6.20 21.62 -12.17
CA VAL A 180 6.00 22.18 -10.82
C VAL A 180 6.08 21.01 -9.83
N PRO A 181 6.73 21.14 -8.65
CA PRO A 181 7.38 20.02 -7.99
C PRO A 181 6.43 18.98 -7.39
N GLU A 182 6.84 17.72 -7.49
CA GLU A 182 6.26 16.57 -6.80
C GLU A 182 6.31 16.73 -5.28
N GLY A 183 5.15 17.01 -4.70
CA GLY A 183 4.92 16.93 -3.26
C GLY A 183 4.22 15.63 -2.91
N ALA A 184 5.02 14.61 -2.61
CA ALA A 184 4.73 13.42 -1.80
C ALA A 184 3.42 12.67 -2.10
N TYR A 185 3.48 11.63 -2.96
CA TYR A 185 3.05 10.25 -2.68
C TYR A 185 3.60 9.34 -3.81
N GLN A 186 4.91 9.35 -4.01
CA GLN A 186 5.56 8.27 -4.76
C GLN A 186 5.89 7.13 -3.78
N GLU A 187 4.90 6.33 -3.47
CA GLU A 187 5.16 4.92 -3.17
C GLU A 187 4.34 4.12 -4.16
N GLU A 188 5.06 3.44 -5.05
CA GLU A 188 4.56 2.56 -6.07
C GLU A 188 3.59 1.55 -5.44
N THR A 189 2.28 1.73 -5.71
CA THR A 189 1.23 0.81 -5.27
C THR A 189 1.24 -0.40 -6.19
N ALA A 190 2.31 -1.19 -6.10
CA ALA A 190 2.38 -2.45 -6.79
C ALA A 190 1.42 -3.43 -6.11
N PHE A 191 0.33 -3.74 -6.79
CA PHE A 191 -0.30 -5.04 -6.59
C PHE A 191 0.77 -6.08 -6.95
N PRO A 192 1.08 -7.05 -6.07
CA PRO A 192 1.95 -8.14 -6.49
C PRO A 192 1.27 -8.82 -7.69
N GLU A 193 1.95 -8.80 -8.83
CA GLU A 193 1.52 -9.54 -10.02
C GLU A 193 1.65 -11.04 -9.70
N GLY A 194 0.51 -11.74 -9.69
CA GLY A 194 0.44 -13.18 -9.86
C GLY A 194 1.11 -14.05 -8.79
N GLU A 195 0.39 -14.36 -7.72
CA GLU A 195 0.42 -15.72 -7.19
C GLU A 195 -1.02 -16.24 -7.16
N GLY A 196 -1.29 -17.27 -7.97
CA GLY A 196 -2.55 -18.00 -7.92
C GLY A 196 -2.83 -18.48 -6.50
N LEU A 197 -4.11 -18.61 -6.18
CA LEU A 197 -4.56 -19.32 -4.98
C LEU A 197 -3.79 -20.65 -4.90
N PRO A 198 -3.09 -20.96 -3.79
CA PRO A 198 -2.55 -22.30 -3.65
C PRO A 198 -3.74 -23.26 -3.59
N GLU A 199 -3.78 -24.19 -4.54
CA GLU A 199 -4.65 -25.35 -4.46
C GLU A 199 -4.39 -26.06 -3.13
N GLU A 200 -5.45 -26.59 -2.52
CA GLU A 200 -5.40 -27.41 -1.32
C GLU A 200 -4.55 -28.67 -1.59
N GLU A 201 -3.24 -28.57 -1.39
CA GLU A 201 -2.37 -29.74 -1.45
C GLU A 201 -2.53 -30.53 -0.16
N SER A 202 -3.30 -31.63 -0.26
CA SER A 202 -3.46 -32.62 0.79
C SER A 202 -2.09 -33.13 1.25
N LEU A 203 -1.75 -32.89 2.52
CA LEU A 203 -0.50 -33.37 3.11
C LEU A 203 -0.43 -34.91 3.05
N PRO A 204 0.65 -35.51 2.53
CA PRO A 204 0.86 -36.94 2.71
C PRO A 204 1.26 -37.23 4.17
N GLU A 205 0.65 -38.27 4.74
CA GLU A 205 1.09 -38.88 5.99
C GLU A 205 2.53 -39.36 5.84
N GLY A 206 3.43 -38.86 6.70
CA GLY A 206 4.85 -39.16 6.61
C GLY A 206 5.54 -39.03 7.97
N VAL A 207 5.74 -40.19 8.59
CA VAL A 207 6.50 -40.47 9.81
C VAL A 207 7.92 -39.87 9.72
N TYR A 208 8.39 -39.23 10.80
CA TYR A 208 9.84 -39.06 11.00
C TYR A 208 10.22 -39.34 12.46
N GLU A 209 11.03 -40.40 12.60
CA GLU A 209 11.70 -40.86 13.82
C GLU A 209 12.88 -39.93 14.20
N GLY A 210 13.34 -40.12 15.43
CA GLY A 210 14.20 -39.19 16.16
C GLY A 210 15.67 -39.14 15.76
N GLY A 211 16.34 -38.13 16.30
CA GLY A 211 17.79 -37.96 16.27
C GLY A 211 18.18 -36.95 17.35
N ARG A 212 19.16 -37.34 18.17
CA ARG A 212 19.56 -36.78 19.47
C ARG A 212 19.93 -35.30 19.49
#